data_AF-A0A521TLR0-F1
#
_entry.id   AF-A0A521TLR0-F1
#
_cell.length_a   1.000
_cell.length_b   1.000
_cell.length_c   1.000
_cell.angle_alpha   90.00
_cell.angle_beta   90.00
_cell.angle_gamma   90.00
#
_symmetry.space_group_name_H-M   'P 1'
#
loop_
_entity.id
_entity.type
_entity.pdbx_description
1 polymer ?
#
loop_
_entity_poly.entity_id
_entity_poly.type
_entity_poly.pdbx_seq_one_letter_code
_entity_poly.pdbx_strand_id
1 'polypeptide(L)'
;MWTDAIELGVSCFLSLRGRDDDEIYDRLDALGVEPWLSSRLVVWLPVAFGRQLLRGAAFPDHYVSGAVTLRMADDPIYRASVERAGRMTRNEAYAIAERSCEVNAINQLLSSPGATLAELRLTEIALASPLLPMGEGDGGVLEPRRVLRGFLEGHDLAPSPGEGTAVRVGDVEFDAHVYIPWTDGVFMPQVDFVASSPRVATGRLCESFAGIGRPYLAAMSDAVRKFERASLHVMIAALLDPGACADQVTWEDWAHPSGVFRACLGAQLVLYGGVDRAPMGDLLDALRDALAREDLTRQIHGLRVYVARVGERVLSNEVLLDGEPWAAGEALCRAHTWPSSERLWGTRLFVALVPAA
;
A
#
# COMPACT_ATOMS: atom_id res chain seq x y z
N MET A 1 -5.96 0.80 -11.69
CA MET A 1 -4.91 0.87 -12.72
C MET A 1 -3.91 1.97 -12.43
N TRP A 2 -4.28 3.24 -12.26
CA TRP A 2 -3.27 4.31 -12.04
C TRP A 2 -3.15 4.81 -10.60
N THR A 3 -3.99 4.33 -9.68
CA THR A 3 -4.06 4.81 -8.30
C THR A 3 -2.70 4.82 -7.60
N ASP A 4 -1.93 3.73 -7.71
CA ASP A 4 -0.65 3.62 -6.99
C ASP A 4 0.43 4.54 -7.59
N ALA A 5 0.45 4.71 -8.92
CA ALA A 5 1.30 5.69 -9.59
C ALA A 5 0.97 7.14 -9.17
N ILE A 6 -0.33 7.44 -9.03
CA ILE A 6 -0.80 8.73 -8.53
C ILE A 6 -0.34 8.97 -7.08
N GLU A 7 -0.47 7.98 -6.19
CA GLU A 7 0.02 8.12 -4.80
C GLU A 7 1.56 8.27 -4.74
N LEU A 8 2.30 7.57 -5.60
CA LEU A 8 3.75 7.75 -5.73
C LEU A 8 4.11 9.17 -6.16
N GLY A 9 3.41 9.70 -7.16
CA GLY A 9 3.56 11.10 -7.59
C GLY A 9 3.26 12.07 -6.45
N VAL A 10 2.11 11.95 -5.77
CA VAL A 10 1.74 12.77 -4.62
C VAL A 10 2.82 12.74 -3.53
N SER A 11 3.33 11.55 -3.18
CA SER A 11 4.41 11.40 -2.20
C SER A 11 5.70 12.12 -2.65
N CYS A 12 6.05 12.03 -3.94
CA CYS A 12 7.22 12.75 -4.48
C CYS A 12 7.08 14.26 -4.32
N PHE A 13 5.94 14.85 -4.72
CA PHE A 13 5.66 16.29 -4.55
C PHE A 13 5.71 16.73 -3.08
N LEU A 14 5.15 15.93 -2.16
CA LEU A 14 5.20 16.23 -0.72
C LEU A 14 6.63 16.21 -0.18
N SER A 15 7.45 15.24 -0.59
CA SER A 15 8.84 15.10 -0.15
C SER A 15 9.79 16.16 -0.70
N LEU A 16 9.44 16.77 -1.83
CA LEU A 16 10.23 17.78 -2.54
C LEU A 16 9.52 19.13 -2.56
N ARG A 17 8.77 19.45 -1.49
CA ARG A 17 8.06 20.72 -1.37
C ARG A 17 9.02 21.90 -1.55
N GLY A 18 8.69 22.79 -2.48
CA GLY A 18 9.48 23.99 -2.79
C GLY A 18 10.70 23.76 -3.71
N ARG A 19 10.95 22.52 -4.14
CA ARG A 19 11.93 22.18 -5.18
C ARG A 19 11.33 22.39 -6.57
N ASP A 20 12.14 22.44 -7.63
CA ASP A 20 11.63 22.61 -9.00
C ASP A 20 11.05 21.30 -9.59
N ASP A 21 10.47 21.37 -10.79
CA ASP A 21 9.83 20.22 -11.43
C ASP A 21 10.87 19.20 -11.95
N ASP A 22 12.08 19.65 -12.29
CA ASP A 22 13.18 18.79 -12.75
C ASP A 22 13.63 17.86 -11.61
N GLU A 23 13.72 18.38 -10.38
CA GLU A 23 14.05 17.57 -9.21
C GLU A 23 12.97 16.52 -8.86
N ILE A 24 11.70 16.83 -9.13
CA ILE A 24 10.61 15.86 -8.97
C ILE A 24 10.70 14.78 -10.05
N TYR A 25 10.99 15.18 -11.28
CA TYR A 25 11.21 14.26 -12.39
C TYR A 25 12.39 13.32 -12.13
N ASP A 26 13.56 13.87 -11.76
CA ASP A 26 14.75 13.12 -11.39
C ASP A 26 14.47 12.16 -10.23
N ARG A 27 13.65 12.58 -9.28
CA ARG A 27 13.23 11.71 -8.18
C ARG A 27 12.38 10.54 -8.65
N LEU A 28 11.39 10.77 -9.52
CA LEU A 28 10.56 9.71 -10.09
C LEU A 28 11.41 8.74 -10.92
N ASP A 29 12.36 9.25 -11.71
CA ASP A 29 13.31 8.44 -12.48
C ASP A 29 14.21 7.58 -11.55
N ALA A 30 14.72 8.15 -10.44
CA ALA A 30 15.47 7.39 -9.45
C ALA A 30 14.65 6.28 -8.75
N LEU A 31 13.32 6.38 -8.79
CA LEU A 31 12.41 5.34 -8.32
C LEU A 31 12.14 4.29 -9.40
N GLY A 32 12.65 4.48 -10.62
CA GLY A 32 12.41 3.59 -11.76
C GLY A 32 11.05 3.82 -12.40
N VAL A 33 10.42 4.97 -12.17
CA VAL A 33 9.21 5.37 -12.91
C VAL A 33 9.61 5.71 -14.32
N GLU A 34 8.94 5.11 -15.30
CA GLU A 34 9.27 5.31 -16.70
C GLU A 34 9.05 6.78 -17.13
N PRO A 35 9.91 7.33 -18.01
CA PRO A 35 9.86 8.73 -18.43
C PRO A 35 8.48 9.25 -18.87
N TRP A 36 7.70 8.42 -19.57
CA TRP A 36 6.38 8.81 -20.06
C TRP A 36 5.34 8.97 -18.96
N LEU A 37 5.50 8.24 -17.85
CA LEU A 37 4.64 8.34 -16.68
C LEU A 37 5.11 9.48 -15.78
N SER A 38 6.43 9.60 -15.56
CA SER A 38 7.02 10.71 -14.78
C SER A 38 6.61 12.08 -15.31
N SER A 39 6.74 12.29 -16.64
CA SER A 39 6.31 13.54 -17.29
C SER A 39 4.83 13.84 -17.09
N ARG A 40 3.96 12.83 -17.20
CA ARG A 40 2.52 12.97 -16.96
C ARG A 40 2.19 13.27 -15.51
N LEU A 41 2.85 12.62 -14.55
CA LEU A 41 2.62 12.88 -13.13
C LEU A 41 3.01 14.32 -12.78
N VAL A 42 4.14 14.80 -13.29
CA VAL A 42 4.62 16.17 -13.05
C VAL A 42 3.66 17.22 -13.65
N VAL A 43 3.07 16.94 -14.81
CA VAL A 43 2.11 17.87 -15.45
C VAL A 43 0.72 17.78 -14.84
N TRP A 44 0.16 16.58 -14.69
CA TRP A 44 -1.26 16.39 -14.40
C TRP A 44 -1.62 16.50 -12.93
N LEU A 45 -0.72 16.18 -12.00
CA LEU A 45 -1.00 16.34 -10.58
C LEU A 45 -1.23 17.82 -10.21
N PRO A 46 -0.33 18.78 -10.55
CA PRO A 46 -0.58 20.20 -10.30
C PRO A 46 -1.87 20.70 -10.93
N VAL A 47 -2.16 20.35 -12.20
CA VAL A 47 -3.38 20.78 -12.89
C VAL A 47 -4.62 20.26 -12.18
N ALA A 48 -4.70 18.96 -11.88
CA ALA A 48 -5.85 18.37 -11.22
C ALA A 48 -6.08 18.95 -9.82
N PHE A 49 -5.03 19.06 -9.00
CA PHE A 49 -5.10 19.62 -7.65
C PHE A 49 -5.41 21.12 -7.67
N GLY A 50 -4.86 21.87 -8.63
CA GLY A 50 -5.12 23.28 -8.85
C GLY A 50 -6.58 23.58 -9.19
N ARG A 51 -7.14 22.87 -10.19
CA ARG A 51 -8.56 23.02 -10.56
C ARG A 51 -9.50 22.67 -9.42
N GLN A 52 -9.13 21.65 -8.65
CA GLN A 52 -9.86 21.23 -7.46
C GLN A 52 -9.78 22.26 -6.31
N LEU A 53 -8.67 22.96 -6.16
CA LEU A 53 -8.55 24.10 -5.23
C LEU A 53 -9.43 25.27 -5.67
N LEU A 54 -9.62 25.43 -6.98
CA LEU A 54 -10.28 26.57 -7.63
C LEU A 54 -11.68 26.22 -8.17
N ARG A 55 -12.49 25.47 -7.40
CA ARG A 55 -13.83 24.94 -7.79
C ARG A 55 -14.90 25.96 -8.26
N GLY A 56 -14.57 27.25 -8.39
CA GLY A 56 -15.45 28.29 -8.95
C GLY A 56 -14.96 28.90 -10.27
N ALA A 57 -13.81 28.50 -10.80
CA ALA A 57 -13.28 28.97 -12.07
C ALA A 57 -13.71 28.06 -13.24
N ALA A 58 -13.78 28.64 -14.43
CA ALA A 58 -13.99 27.90 -15.67
C ALA A 58 -12.65 27.58 -16.32
N PHE A 59 -12.41 26.29 -16.61
CA PHE A 59 -11.17 25.80 -17.20
C PHE A 59 -11.42 25.17 -18.57
N PRO A 60 -10.53 25.39 -19.55
CA PRO A 60 -10.54 24.62 -20.80
C PRO A 60 -10.28 23.13 -20.55
N ASP A 61 -10.96 22.28 -21.31
CA ASP A 61 -10.73 20.81 -21.27
C ASP A 61 -9.66 20.36 -22.28
N HIS A 62 -9.04 21.31 -23.00
CA HIS A 62 -8.03 21.04 -24.01
C HIS A 62 -6.66 21.62 -23.61
N TYR A 63 -5.61 20.97 -24.11
CA TYR A 63 -4.23 21.41 -23.98
C TYR A 63 -3.49 21.23 -25.31
N VAL A 64 -2.44 22.01 -25.49
CA VAL A 64 -1.56 21.95 -26.65
C VAL A 64 -0.29 21.19 -26.27
N SER A 65 0.01 20.12 -27.00
CA SER A 65 1.22 19.30 -26.85
C SER A 65 1.99 19.29 -28.17
N GLY A 66 3.02 20.13 -28.29
CA GLY A 66 3.66 20.37 -29.57
C GLY A 66 2.70 21.01 -30.58
N ALA A 67 2.41 20.34 -31.69
CA ALA A 67 1.54 20.84 -32.76
C ALA A 67 0.09 20.32 -32.69
N VAL A 68 -0.26 19.54 -31.66
CA VAL A 68 -1.59 18.93 -31.53
C VAL A 68 -2.35 19.50 -30.33
N THR A 69 -3.64 19.75 -30.53
CA THR A 69 -4.58 20.04 -29.44
C THR A 69 -5.25 18.74 -29.04
N LEU A 70 -5.14 18.40 -27.76
CA LEU A 70 -5.65 17.17 -27.16
C LEU A 70 -6.59 17.51 -26.03
N ARG A 71 -7.48 16.57 -25.70
CA ARG A 71 -8.42 16.72 -24.60
C ARG A 71 -7.85 16.10 -23.33
N MET A 72 -7.87 16.81 -22.21
CA MET A 72 -7.29 16.34 -20.95
C MET A 72 -8.02 15.11 -20.43
N ALA A 73 -9.36 15.08 -20.54
CA ALA A 73 -10.18 13.94 -20.13
C ALA A 73 -9.86 12.62 -20.84
N ASP A 74 -9.18 12.68 -22.00
CA ASP A 74 -8.76 11.48 -22.73
C ASP A 74 -7.45 10.88 -22.18
N ASP A 75 -6.68 11.64 -21.39
CA ASP A 75 -5.49 11.14 -20.70
C ASP A 75 -5.89 10.40 -19.41
N PRO A 76 -5.59 9.09 -19.28
CA PRO A 76 -6.00 8.31 -18.12
C PRO A 76 -5.27 8.71 -16.82
N ILE A 77 -4.05 9.27 -16.90
CA ILE A 77 -3.33 9.78 -15.73
C ILE A 77 -3.98 11.06 -15.23
N TYR A 78 -4.45 11.93 -16.13
CA TYR A 78 -5.21 13.11 -15.75
C TYR A 78 -6.51 12.72 -15.03
N ARG A 79 -7.30 11.79 -15.58
CA ARG A 79 -8.54 11.33 -14.93
C ARG A 79 -8.31 10.77 -13.53
N ALA A 80 -7.29 9.93 -13.36
CA ALA A 80 -6.92 9.38 -12.06
C ALA A 80 -6.44 10.49 -11.09
N SER A 81 -5.72 11.50 -11.60
CA SER A 81 -5.28 12.66 -10.83
C SER A 81 -6.48 13.50 -10.33
N VAL A 82 -7.51 13.71 -11.16
CA VAL A 82 -8.73 14.45 -10.79
C VAL A 82 -9.51 13.71 -9.70
N GLU A 83 -9.67 12.40 -9.83
CA GLU A 83 -10.30 11.56 -8.81
C GLU A 83 -9.55 11.70 -7.47
N ARG A 84 -8.21 11.58 -7.50
CA ARG A 84 -7.39 11.71 -6.29
C ARG A 84 -7.41 13.12 -5.69
N ALA A 85 -7.43 14.15 -6.51
CA ALA A 85 -7.53 15.53 -6.04
C ALA A 85 -8.84 15.76 -5.26
N GLY A 86 -9.92 15.05 -5.59
CA GLY A 86 -11.20 15.13 -4.88
C GLY A 86 -11.11 14.91 -3.36
N ARG A 87 -10.08 14.19 -2.90
CA ARG A 87 -9.77 13.93 -1.48
C ARG A 87 -8.51 14.64 -0.97
N MET A 88 -8.09 15.70 -1.65
CA MET A 88 -6.91 16.51 -1.33
C MET A 88 -6.91 17.04 0.10
N THR A 89 -5.77 16.92 0.79
CA THR A 89 -5.54 17.58 2.09
C THR A 89 -4.99 19.00 1.92
N ARG A 90 -5.04 19.81 2.98
CA ARG A 90 -4.45 21.17 2.96
C ARG A 90 -2.95 21.16 2.67
N ASN A 91 -2.21 20.17 3.18
CA ASN A 91 -0.76 20.08 2.93
C ASN A 91 -0.48 19.74 1.45
N GLU A 92 -1.27 18.84 0.87
CA GLU A 92 -1.19 18.50 -0.56
C GLU A 92 -1.53 19.70 -1.44
N ALA A 93 -2.52 20.52 -1.06
CA ALA A 93 -2.83 21.76 -1.77
C ALA A 93 -1.60 22.69 -1.87
N TYR A 94 -0.88 22.90 -0.77
CA TYR A 94 0.34 23.71 -0.77
C TYR A 94 1.50 23.07 -1.54
N ALA A 95 1.65 21.75 -1.48
CA ALA A 95 2.78 21.08 -2.12
C ALA A 95 2.58 20.89 -3.64
N ILE A 96 1.34 20.71 -4.09
CA ILE A 96 1.00 20.28 -5.45
C ILE A 96 0.25 21.38 -6.21
N ALA A 97 -0.87 21.87 -5.66
CA ALA A 97 -1.77 22.77 -6.38
C ALA A 97 -1.10 24.12 -6.72
N GLU A 98 -0.30 24.68 -5.82
CA GLU A 98 0.41 25.97 -6.03
C GLU A 98 1.40 25.94 -7.20
N ARG A 99 1.80 24.74 -7.65
CA ARG A 99 2.67 24.57 -8.82
C ARG A 99 1.92 24.67 -10.14
N SER A 100 0.59 24.62 -10.12
CA SER A 100 -0.23 24.71 -11.31
C SER A 100 -0.05 26.07 -11.99
N CYS A 101 0.21 26.06 -13.29
CA CYS A 101 0.23 27.26 -14.10
C CYS A 101 -1.13 28.00 -14.07
N GLU A 102 -2.25 27.26 -13.93
CA GLU A 102 -3.58 27.83 -13.84
C GLU A 102 -3.80 28.55 -12.49
N VAL A 103 -3.33 27.95 -11.39
CA VAL A 103 -3.36 28.59 -10.06
C VAL A 103 -2.52 29.87 -10.08
N ASN A 104 -1.33 29.82 -10.66
CA ASN A 104 -0.46 30.98 -10.78
C ASN A 104 -1.08 32.09 -11.64
N ALA A 105 -1.68 31.75 -12.78
CA ALA A 105 -2.37 32.72 -13.63
C ALA A 105 -3.56 33.38 -12.91
N ILE A 106 -4.37 32.59 -12.21
CA ILE A 106 -5.51 33.13 -11.44
C ILE A 106 -5.04 34.02 -10.29
N ASN A 107 -4.00 33.63 -9.55
CA ASN A 107 -3.46 34.45 -8.47
C ASN A 107 -2.95 35.81 -8.97
N GLN A 108 -2.30 35.84 -10.14
CA GLN A 108 -1.89 37.10 -10.78
C GLN A 108 -3.09 37.96 -11.19
N LEU A 109 -4.14 37.35 -11.74
CA LEU A 109 -5.35 38.06 -12.17
C LEU A 109 -6.15 38.61 -10.97
N LEU A 110 -6.30 37.84 -9.90
CA LEU A 110 -6.99 38.26 -8.67
C LEU A 110 -6.25 39.37 -7.91
N SER A 111 -4.98 39.57 -8.19
CA SER A 111 -4.23 40.73 -7.67
C SER A 111 -4.67 42.06 -8.31
N SER A 112 -5.50 42.02 -9.36
CA SER A 112 -6.07 43.21 -10.00
C SER A 112 -7.35 43.68 -9.28
N PRO A 113 -7.50 44.99 -8.99
CA PRO A 113 -8.70 45.51 -8.34
C PRO A 113 -9.99 45.17 -9.09
N GLY A 114 -10.95 44.56 -8.39
CA GLY A 114 -12.26 44.24 -8.94
C GLY A 114 -12.37 42.91 -9.71
N ALA A 115 -11.27 42.18 -9.90
CA ALA A 115 -11.33 40.86 -10.53
C ALA A 115 -12.01 39.83 -9.63
N THR A 116 -12.97 39.09 -10.17
CA THR A 116 -13.62 37.96 -9.47
C THR A 116 -13.32 36.64 -10.16
N LEU A 117 -13.27 35.55 -9.40
CA LEU A 117 -12.97 34.21 -9.92
C LEU A 117 -13.94 33.78 -11.04
N ALA A 118 -15.22 34.18 -10.95
CA ALA A 118 -16.28 33.80 -11.89
C ALA A 118 -16.12 34.44 -13.28
N GLU A 119 -15.42 35.56 -13.36
CA GLU A 119 -15.19 36.32 -14.61
C GLU A 119 -13.92 35.88 -15.32
N LEU A 120 -13.03 35.13 -14.64
CA LEU A 120 -11.79 34.65 -15.23
C LEU A 120 -12.07 33.60 -16.30
N ARG A 121 -11.40 33.76 -17.44
CA ARG A 121 -11.39 32.81 -18.55
C ARG A 121 -9.93 32.52 -18.88
N LEU A 122 -9.50 31.30 -18.59
CA LEU A 122 -8.17 30.84 -18.97
C LEU A 122 -8.21 30.31 -20.41
N THR A 123 -7.10 30.48 -21.11
CA THR A 123 -6.85 29.79 -22.39
C THR A 123 -6.28 28.40 -22.13
N GLU A 124 -6.20 27.59 -23.19
CA GLU A 124 -5.65 26.24 -23.15
C GLU A 124 -4.23 26.23 -22.58
N ILE A 125 -3.89 25.17 -21.84
CA ILE A 125 -2.52 24.95 -21.36
C ILE A 125 -1.66 24.59 -22.57
N ALA A 126 -0.58 25.34 -22.81
CA ALA A 126 0.45 24.98 -23.77
C ALA A 126 1.64 24.35 -23.04
N LEU A 127 1.92 23.07 -23.30
CA LEU A 127 3.04 22.37 -22.69
C LEU A 127 4.35 22.83 -23.32
N ALA A 128 5.35 23.11 -22.48
CA ALA A 128 6.69 23.51 -22.94
C ALA A 128 7.37 22.39 -23.77
N SER A 129 7.08 21.13 -23.42
CA SER A 129 7.53 19.94 -24.13
C SER A 129 6.34 19.02 -24.39
N PRO A 130 6.27 18.36 -25.57
CA PRO A 130 5.24 17.35 -25.81
C PRO A 130 5.31 16.22 -24.78
N LEU A 131 4.15 15.69 -24.39
CA LEU A 131 4.13 14.48 -23.56
C LEU A 131 4.62 13.31 -24.39
N LEU A 132 5.48 12.48 -23.79
CA LEU A 132 5.91 11.23 -24.43
C LEU A 132 4.69 10.34 -24.70
N PRO A 133 4.68 9.52 -25.77
CA PRO A 133 3.64 8.52 -25.95
C PRO A 133 3.47 7.64 -24.71
N MET A 134 2.23 7.24 -24.39
CA MET A 134 2.03 6.28 -23.29
C MET A 134 2.75 4.97 -23.63
N GLY A 135 3.55 4.49 -22.69
CA GLY A 135 4.16 3.16 -22.76
C GLY A 135 3.15 2.05 -22.46
N GLU A 136 3.63 0.81 -22.50
CA GLU A 136 2.87 -0.36 -22.06
C GLU A 136 3.06 -0.60 -20.56
N GLY A 137 2.13 -1.30 -19.92
CA GLY A 137 2.25 -1.70 -18.51
C GLY A 137 1.91 -0.60 -17.51
N ASP A 138 2.57 -0.63 -16.36
CA ASP A 138 2.31 0.25 -15.19
C ASP A 138 3.32 1.40 -15.07
N GLY A 139 4.19 1.58 -16.08
CA GLY A 139 5.21 2.62 -16.10
C GLY A 139 6.26 2.47 -15.02
N GLY A 140 6.59 1.24 -14.60
CA GLY A 140 7.60 0.94 -13.58
C GLY A 140 7.07 1.03 -12.14
N VAL A 141 5.77 1.26 -11.96
CA VAL A 141 5.11 1.32 -10.65
C VAL A 141 4.28 0.06 -10.44
N LEU A 142 4.86 -0.92 -9.74
CA LEU A 142 4.19 -2.19 -9.44
C LEU A 142 2.85 -1.94 -8.72
N GLU A 143 1.72 -2.30 -9.36
CA GLU A 143 0.37 -2.24 -8.79
C GLU A 143 0.08 -3.50 -7.95
N PRO A 144 0.11 -3.46 -6.59
CA PRO A 144 0.02 -4.69 -5.80
C PRO A 144 -1.32 -5.40 -5.92
N ARG A 145 -2.39 -4.68 -6.28
CA ARG A 145 -3.70 -5.29 -6.58
C ARG A 145 -3.63 -6.24 -7.77
N ARG A 146 -2.89 -5.86 -8.81
CA ARG A 146 -2.67 -6.70 -9.98
C ARG A 146 -1.86 -7.93 -9.60
N VAL A 147 -0.85 -7.76 -8.76
CA VAL A 147 -0.04 -8.88 -8.27
C VAL A 147 -0.88 -9.82 -7.39
N LEU A 148 -1.69 -9.29 -6.49
CA LEU A 148 -2.61 -10.06 -5.65
C LEU A 148 -3.60 -10.86 -6.49
N ARG A 149 -4.20 -10.24 -7.52
CA ARG A 149 -5.03 -10.96 -8.49
C ARG A 149 -4.26 -12.10 -9.15
N GLY A 150 -3.04 -11.84 -9.61
CA GLY A 150 -2.18 -12.85 -10.23
C GLY A 150 -1.84 -14.00 -9.28
N PHE A 151 -1.63 -13.73 -7.99
CA PHE A 151 -1.47 -14.77 -6.98
C PHE A 151 -2.72 -15.64 -6.85
N LEU A 152 -3.90 -15.04 -6.77
CA LEU A 152 -5.15 -15.80 -6.67
C LEU A 152 -5.38 -16.66 -7.92
N GLU A 153 -5.19 -16.10 -9.11
CA GLU A 153 -5.27 -16.84 -10.39
C GLU A 153 -4.25 -17.98 -10.46
N GLY A 154 -3.03 -17.76 -9.96
CA GLY A 154 -1.99 -18.80 -9.88
C GLY A 154 -2.29 -19.94 -8.90
N HIS A 155 -3.29 -19.77 -8.03
CA HIS A 155 -3.82 -20.81 -7.14
C HIS A 155 -5.13 -21.42 -7.67
N ASP A 156 -5.38 -21.31 -8.98
CA ASP A 156 -6.60 -21.78 -9.65
C ASP A 156 -7.91 -21.19 -9.08
N LEU A 157 -7.80 -20.04 -8.40
CA LEU A 157 -8.97 -19.27 -7.97
C LEU A 157 -9.45 -18.41 -9.14
N ALA A 158 -10.76 -18.21 -9.22
CA ALA A 158 -11.38 -17.39 -10.26
C ALA A 158 -11.81 -16.02 -9.70
N PRO A 159 -10.90 -15.03 -9.56
CA PRO A 159 -11.24 -13.73 -9.01
C PRO A 159 -12.17 -12.96 -9.95
N SER A 160 -13.32 -12.57 -9.42
CA SER A 160 -14.26 -11.65 -10.08
C SER A 160 -14.02 -10.20 -9.62
N PRO A 161 -14.52 -9.19 -10.35
CA PRO A 161 -14.44 -7.80 -9.89
C PRO A 161 -15.12 -7.58 -8.52
N GLY A 162 -14.39 -6.93 -7.61
CA GLY A 162 -14.81 -6.53 -6.28
C GLY A 162 -15.56 -5.19 -6.24
N GLU A 163 -15.79 -4.63 -5.04
CA GLU A 163 -16.13 -3.21 -4.91
C GLU A 163 -14.89 -2.35 -5.25
N GLY A 164 -15.09 -1.27 -6.02
CA GLY A 164 -14.00 -0.42 -6.48
C GLY A 164 -12.95 -1.19 -7.28
N THR A 165 -11.73 -1.26 -6.74
CA THR A 165 -10.57 -1.94 -7.36
C THR A 165 -10.25 -3.29 -6.72
N ALA A 166 -11.01 -3.73 -5.72
CA ALA A 166 -10.81 -5.01 -5.06
C ALA A 166 -11.15 -6.19 -5.99
N VAL A 167 -10.77 -7.39 -5.58
CA VAL A 167 -11.09 -8.65 -6.27
C VAL A 167 -11.82 -9.59 -5.34
N ARG A 168 -12.79 -10.34 -5.85
CA ARG A 168 -13.65 -11.20 -5.03
C ARG A 168 -13.52 -12.67 -5.43
N VAL A 169 -13.35 -13.53 -4.44
CA VAL A 169 -13.38 -14.99 -4.58
C VAL A 169 -14.35 -15.55 -3.55
N GLY A 170 -15.47 -16.12 -4.01
CA GLY A 170 -16.55 -16.54 -3.12
C GLY A 170 -17.14 -15.37 -2.34
N ASP A 171 -17.19 -15.49 -1.02
CA ASP A 171 -17.65 -14.47 -0.06
C ASP A 171 -16.52 -13.57 0.47
N VAL A 172 -15.30 -13.71 -0.06
CA VAL A 172 -14.11 -12.97 0.41
C VAL A 172 -13.70 -11.93 -0.62
N GLU A 173 -13.49 -10.70 -0.15
CA GLU A 173 -12.96 -9.60 -0.95
C GLU A 173 -11.51 -9.31 -0.58
N PHE A 174 -10.63 -9.30 -1.57
CA PHE A 174 -9.21 -9.06 -1.46
C PHE A 174 -8.85 -7.70 -2.05
N ASP A 175 -8.06 -6.91 -1.34
CA ASP A 175 -7.52 -5.63 -1.81
C ASP A 175 -6.05 -5.47 -1.38
N ALA A 176 -5.33 -4.54 -2.01
CA ALA A 176 -3.98 -4.18 -1.63
C ALA A 176 -3.75 -2.67 -1.74
N HIS A 177 -3.11 -2.07 -0.74
CA HIS A 177 -2.84 -0.63 -0.69
C HIS A 177 -1.37 -0.34 -0.50
N VAL A 178 -0.84 0.61 -1.26
CA VAL A 178 0.53 1.09 -1.10
C VAL A 178 0.54 2.33 -0.23
N TYR A 179 1.39 2.31 0.78
CA TYR A 179 1.79 3.47 1.55
C TYR A 179 3.26 3.72 1.32
N ILE A 180 3.63 4.96 0.99
CA ILE A 180 5.02 5.31 0.72
C ILE A 180 5.46 6.32 1.78
N PRO A 181 5.77 5.85 3.01
CA PRO A 181 6.31 6.72 4.03
C PRO A 181 7.68 7.23 3.58
N TRP A 182 7.89 8.54 3.74
CA TRP A 182 9.19 9.16 3.51
C TRP A 182 9.92 9.28 4.84
N THR A 183 11.13 8.74 4.93
CA THR A 183 12.02 8.91 6.09
C THR A 183 13.45 9.00 5.61
N ASP A 184 14.12 10.13 5.88
CA ASP A 184 15.57 10.35 5.68
C ASP A 184 16.15 9.85 4.35
N GLY A 185 15.42 10.06 3.25
CA GLY A 185 15.88 9.70 1.90
C GLY A 185 15.89 8.20 1.58
N VAL A 186 15.22 7.38 2.40
CA VAL A 186 14.96 5.96 2.12
C VAL A 186 13.47 5.77 1.80
N PHE A 187 13.21 5.22 0.62
CA PHE A 187 11.88 4.71 0.29
C PHE A 187 11.72 3.34 0.91
N MET A 188 10.82 3.25 1.88
CA MET A 188 10.39 1.99 2.46
C MET A 188 8.91 1.83 2.16
N PRO A 189 8.54 1.49 0.90
CA PRO A 189 7.15 1.30 0.58
C PRO A 189 6.59 0.18 1.44
N GLN A 190 5.40 0.42 1.96
CA GLN A 190 4.63 -0.54 2.70
C GLN A 190 3.42 -0.94 1.86
N VAL A 191 3.19 -2.25 1.76
CA VAL A 191 2.00 -2.77 1.10
C VAL A 191 1.14 -3.47 2.14
N ASP A 192 -0.10 -3.02 2.24
CA ASP A 192 -1.12 -3.63 3.08
C ASP A 192 -1.97 -4.53 2.19
N PHE A 193 -2.02 -5.83 2.49
CA PHE A 193 -2.87 -6.81 1.84
C PHE A 193 -4.07 -7.11 2.74
N VAL A 194 -5.27 -6.90 2.21
CA VAL A 194 -6.52 -6.98 2.98
C VAL A 194 -7.38 -8.10 2.44
N ALA A 195 -7.94 -8.90 3.34
CA ALA A 195 -8.97 -9.89 3.03
C ALA A 195 -10.19 -9.66 3.93
N SER A 196 -11.30 -9.23 3.33
CA SER A 196 -12.55 -8.88 4.00
C SER A 196 -13.57 -10.02 3.86
N SER A 197 -14.19 -10.41 4.97
CA SER A 197 -15.26 -11.42 5.00
C SER A 197 -16.09 -11.25 6.27
N PRO A 198 -17.42 -11.47 6.22
CA PRO A 198 -18.26 -11.48 7.42
C PRO A 198 -17.85 -12.57 8.43
N ARG A 199 -17.08 -13.57 7.99
CA ARG A 199 -16.55 -14.62 8.86
C ARG A 199 -15.37 -14.16 9.71
N VAL A 200 -14.74 -13.02 9.42
CA VAL A 200 -13.61 -12.48 10.20
C VAL A 200 -14.14 -11.61 11.34
N ALA A 201 -13.57 -11.74 12.53
CA ALA A 201 -14.06 -11.08 13.75
C ALA A 201 -14.13 -9.55 13.62
N THR A 202 -13.15 -8.93 12.99
CA THR A 202 -13.10 -7.48 12.70
C THR A 202 -13.64 -7.12 11.33
N GLY A 203 -14.22 -8.08 10.60
CA GLY A 203 -14.67 -7.95 9.22
C GLY A 203 -13.57 -8.03 8.17
N ARG A 204 -12.29 -7.90 8.55
CA ARG A 204 -11.14 -8.02 7.64
C ARG A 204 -9.85 -8.44 8.33
N LEU A 205 -9.02 -9.21 7.64
CA LEU A 205 -7.62 -9.44 7.97
C LEU A 205 -6.77 -8.46 7.16
N CYS A 206 -5.80 -7.80 7.80
CA CYS A 206 -4.88 -6.88 7.12
C CYS A 206 -3.44 -7.27 7.46
N GLU A 207 -2.66 -7.63 6.44
CA GLU A 207 -1.25 -7.96 6.56
C GLU A 207 -0.36 -6.93 5.88
N SER A 208 0.47 -6.26 6.67
CA SER A 208 1.31 -5.16 6.20
C SER A 208 2.78 -5.57 6.05
N PHE A 209 3.40 -5.20 4.93
CA PHE A 209 4.79 -5.52 4.61
C PHE A 209 5.54 -4.31 4.09
N ALA A 210 6.57 -3.91 4.83
CA ALA A 210 7.57 -2.95 4.37
C ALA A 210 8.59 -3.64 3.44
N GLY A 211 8.81 -3.01 2.29
CA GLY A 211 9.78 -3.39 1.29
C GLY A 211 11.14 -2.73 1.52
N ILE A 212 12.21 -3.50 1.37
CA ILE A 212 13.58 -2.98 1.43
C ILE A 212 14.27 -3.26 0.10
N GLY A 213 14.79 -2.21 -0.52
CA GLY A 213 15.53 -2.33 -1.77
C GLY A 213 15.76 -1.00 -2.45
N ARG A 214 16.67 -1.00 -3.41
CA ARG A 214 16.86 0.09 -4.39
C ARG A 214 17.06 -0.57 -5.76
N PRO A 215 16.35 -0.15 -6.82
CA PRO A 215 15.37 0.94 -6.90
C PRO A 215 14.02 0.60 -6.23
N TYR A 216 13.02 1.51 -6.29
CA TYR A 216 11.70 1.33 -5.65
C TYR A 216 11.01 0.03 -6.09
N LEU A 217 11.11 -0.34 -7.37
CA LEU A 217 10.59 -1.61 -7.86
C LEU A 217 11.15 -2.83 -7.09
N ALA A 218 12.42 -2.80 -6.70
CA ALA A 218 13.03 -3.87 -5.90
C ALA A 218 12.46 -3.89 -4.46
N ALA A 219 12.24 -2.73 -3.86
CA ALA A 219 11.59 -2.63 -2.54
C ALA A 219 10.14 -3.12 -2.59
N MET A 220 9.36 -2.71 -3.60
CA MET A 220 7.99 -3.19 -3.82
C MET A 220 7.96 -4.71 -4.02
N SER A 221 8.85 -5.25 -4.86
CA SER A 221 8.96 -6.69 -5.08
C SER A 221 9.31 -7.46 -3.80
N ASP A 222 10.15 -6.88 -2.94
CA ASP A 222 10.48 -7.45 -1.63
C ASP A 222 9.26 -7.48 -0.69
N ALA A 223 8.46 -6.40 -0.61
CA ALA A 223 7.22 -6.38 0.16
C ALA A 223 6.22 -7.46 -0.30
N VAL A 224 6.01 -7.56 -1.61
CA VAL A 224 5.13 -8.54 -2.23
C VAL A 224 5.59 -9.98 -1.97
N ARG A 225 6.90 -10.27 -2.13
CA ARG A 225 7.46 -11.60 -1.84
C ARG A 225 7.30 -12.00 -0.37
N LYS A 226 7.42 -11.04 0.55
CA LYS A 226 7.20 -11.34 1.97
C LYS A 226 5.74 -11.73 2.21
N PHE A 227 4.78 -11.03 1.60
CA PHE A 227 3.37 -11.40 1.68
C PHE A 227 3.09 -12.80 1.11
N GLU A 228 3.56 -13.07 -0.12
CA GLU A 228 3.43 -14.36 -0.78
C GLU A 228 3.93 -15.51 0.12
N ARG A 229 5.11 -15.34 0.71
CA ARG A 229 5.73 -16.38 1.54
C ARG A 229 5.15 -16.48 2.96
N ALA A 230 4.60 -15.40 3.52
CA ALA A 230 4.13 -15.39 4.90
C ALA A 230 2.64 -15.64 5.04
N SER A 231 1.81 -14.81 4.40
CA SER A 231 0.41 -14.65 4.77
C SER A 231 -0.57 -15.03 3.66
N LEU A 232 -0.15 -15.03 2.39
CA LEU A 232 -1.01 -15.36 1.24
C LEU A 232 -1.67 -16.73 1.40
N HIS A 233 -0.87 -17.78 1.59
CA HIS A 233 -1.37 -19.15 1.67
C HIS A 233 -2.25 -19.38 2.90
N VAL A 234 -1.96 -18.71 4.03
CA VAL A 234 -2.80 -18.74 5.22
C VAL A 234 -4.16 -18.11 4.92
N MET A 235 -4.20 -16.95 4.25
CA MET A 235 -5.46 -16.30 3.90
C MET A 235 -6.28 -17.15 2.92
N ILE A 236 -5.64 -17.77 1.92
CA ILE A 236 -6.32 -18.67 0.99
C ILE A 236 -6.89 -19.88 1.74
N ALA A 237 -6.07 -20.58 2.54
CA ALA A 237 -6.49 -21.79 3.23
C ALA A 237 -7.56 -21.52 4.30
N ALA A 238 -7.40 -20.46 5.09
CA ALA A 238 -8.30 -20.14 6.19
C ALA A 238 -9.64 -19.54 5.73
N LEU A 239 -9.62 -18.73 4.67
CA LEU A 239 -10.82 -18.03 4.21
C LEU A 239 -11.52 -18.77 3.07
N LEU A 240 -10.83 -19.44 2.15
CA LEU A 240 -11.45 -19.99 0.95
C LEU A 240 -11.64 -21.49 1.00
N ASP A 241 -10.55 -22.23 1.15
CA ASP A 241 -10.56 -23.70 1.14
C ASP A 241 -9.47 -24.25 2.06
N PRO A 242 -9.82 -24.91 3.19
CA PRO A 242 -8.84 -25.51 4.10
C PRO A 242 -7.94 -26.57 3.46
N GLY A 243 -8.31 -27.14 2.32
CA GLY A 243 -7.49 -28.07 1.54
C GLY A 243 -6.51 -27.39 0.57
N ALA A 244 -6.67 -26.09 0.31
CA ALA A 244 -5.77 -25.34 -0.54
C ALA A 244 -4.42 -25.10 0.16
N CYS A 245 -3.35 -24.99 -0.64
CA CYS A 245 -2.01 -24.68 -0.17
C CYS A 245 -1.47 -25.65 0.90
N ALA A 246 -1.88 -26.92 0.88
CA ALA A 246 -1.55 -27.90 1.91
C ALA A 246 -0.04 -28.17 2.10
N ASP A 247 0.79 -27.81 1.12
CA ASP A 247 2.26 -27.85 1.17
C ASP A 247 2.89 -26.57 1.74
N GLN A 248 2.11 -25.50 1.92
CA GLN A 248 2.54 -24.17 2.37
C GLN A 248 2.02 -23.79 3.76
N VAL A 249 1.00 -24.49 4.27
CA VAL A 249 0.41 -24.24 5.59
C VAL A 249 0.36 -25.50 6.44
N THR A 250 0.41 -25.32 7.76
CA THR A 250 0.18 -26.38 8.74
C THR A 250 -1.10 -26.08 9.51
N TRP A 251 -1.91 -27.11 9.76
CA TRP A 251 -3.11 -26.99 10.59
C TRP A 251 -2.92 -27.69 11.93
N GLU A 252 -3.30 -27.01 13.00
CA GLU A 252 -3.30 -27.54 14.37
C GLU A 252 -4.64 -27.25 15.06
N ASP A 253 -5.08 -28.16 15.94
CA ASP A 253 -6.28 -27.92 16.75
C ASP A 253 -5.87 -27.30 18.09
N TRP A 254 -6.34 -26.07 18.34
CA TRP A 254 -6.09 -25.32 19.56
C TRP A 254 -7.36 -25.28 20.40
N ALA A 255 -7.29 -25.86 21.61
CA ALA A 255 -8.38 -25.81 22.56
C ALA A 255 -8.55 -24.39 23.11
N HIS A 256 -9.80 -23.92 23.16
CA HIS A 256 -10.15 -22.61 23.72
C HIS A 256 -11.47 -22.74 24.51
N PRO A 257 -11.71 -21.95 25.57
CA PRO A 257 -12.95 -22.02 26.34
C PRO A 257 -14.24 -21.84 25.52
N SER A 258 -14.19 -21.07 24.42
CA SER A 258 -15.33 -20.89 23.51
C SER A 258 -15.49 -22.02 22.47
N GLY A 259 -14.61 -23.02 22.47
CA GLY A 259 -14.61 -24.15 21.53
C GLY A 259 -13.30 -24.26 20.77
N VAL A 260 -13.07 -25.38 20.08
CA VAL A 260 -11.82 -25.61 19.35
C VAL A 260 -11.68 -24.63 18.19
N PHE A 261 -10.46 -24.12 18.00
CA PHE A 261 -10.04 -23.41 16.79
C PHE A 261 -9.02 -24.25 16.04
N ARG A 262 -9.19 -24.35 14.72
CA ARG A 262 -8.17 -24.87 13.83
C ARG A 262 -7.24 -23.70 13.48
N ALA A 263 -6.03 -23.72 14.00
CA ALA A 263 -5.00 -22.74 13.68
C ALA A 263 -4.35 -23.11 12.35
N CYS A 264 -4.43 -22.20 11.37
CA CYS A 264 -3.72 -22.28 10.10
C CYS A 264 -2.42 -21.48 10.22
N LEU A 265 -1.28 -22.16 10.30
CA LEU A 265 0.04 -21.57 10.44
C LEU A 265 0.71 -21.44 9.07
N GLY A 266 1.19 -20.24 8.75
CA GLY A 266 2.01 -19.99 7.57
C GLY A 266 3.49 -20.25 7.83
N ALA A 267 4.32 -20.05 6.79
CA ALA A 267 5.76 -20.14 6.95
C ALA A 267 6.28 -19.00 7.85
N GLN A 268 7.07 -19.36 8.86
CA GLN A 268 7.84 -18.39 9.62
C GLN A 268 8.93 -17.78 8.71
N LEU A 269 8.94 -16.46 8.57
CA LEU A 269 9.99 -15.77 7.83
C LEU A 269 11.11 -15.34 8.79
N VAL A 270 12.36 -15.62 8.41
CA VAL A 270 13.54 -14.96 8.96
C VAL A 270 13.98 -13.88 7.97
N LEU A 271 14.16 -12.65 8.46
CA LEU A 271 14.32 -11.44 7.67
C LEU A 271 15.71 -10.82 7.89
N TYR A 272 16.20 -10.10 6.88
CA TYR A 272 17.41 -9.26 6.89
C TYR A 272 18.77 -9.97 7.04
N GLY A 273 18.79 -11.27 7.35
CA GLY A 273 20.00 -12.10 7.24
C GLY A 273 21.03 -11.94 8.36
N GLY A 274 20.66 -11.35 9.51
CA GLY A 274 21.53 -11.33 10.69
C GLY A 274 21.58 -12.67 11.45
N VAL A 275 20.61 -13.56 11.24
CA VAL A 275 20.55 -14.90 11.85
C VAL A 275 20.02 -15.92 10.85
N ASP A 276 20.42 -17.19 11.00
CA ASP A 276 19.94 -18.29 10.14
C ASP A 276 18.54 -18.77 10.55
N ARG A 277 18.25 -18.74 11.85
CA ARG A 277 17.00 -19.22 12.45
C ARG A 277 16.59 -18.35 13.64
N ALA A 278 15.30 -18.18 13.84
CA ALA A 278 14.72 -17.47 14.99
C ALA A 278 13.51 -18.25 15.54
N PRO A 279 13.70 -19.45 16.10
CA PRO A 279 12.60 -20.39 16.38
C PRO A 279 11.52 -19.78 17.29
N MET A 280 10.25 -20.00 16.91
CA MET A 280 9.07 -19.50 17.63
C MET A 280 8.28 -20.59 18.37
N GLY A 281 8.70 -21.86 18.37
CA GLY A 281 7.92 -22.97 18.94
C GLY A 281 7.42 -22.70 20.37
N ASP A 282 8.34 -22.52 21.32
CA ASP A 282 8.01 -22.25 22.72
C ASP A 282 7.18 -20.97 22.90
N LEU A 283 7.42 -19.95 22.06
CA LEU A 283 6.63 -18.72 22.05
C LEU A 283 5.21 -18.99 21.57
N LEU A 284 5.01 -19.80 20.53
CA LEU A 284 3.69 -20.15 20.00
C LEU A 284 2.89 -20.95 21.02
N ASP A 285 3.53 -21.89 21.73
CA ASP A 285 2.88 -22.60 22.82
C ASP A 285 2.41 -21.62 23.91
N ALA A 286 3.26 -20.67 24.30
CA ALA A 286 2.89 -19.66 25.29
C ALA A 286 1.79 -18.71 24.80
N LEU A 287 1.82 -18.31 23.52
CA LEU A 287 0.78 -17.48 22.90
C LEU A 287 -0.55 -18.22 22.81
N ARG A 288 -0.56 -19.50 22.43
CA ARG A 288 -1.74 -20.36 22.44
C ARG A 288 -2.37 -20.42 23.83
N ASP A 289 -1.55 -20.64 24.86
CA ASP A 289 -2.03 -20.72 26.25
C ASP A 289 -2.52 -19.35 26.76
N ALA A 290 -1.98 -18.24 26.26
CA ALA A 290 -2.45 -16.89 26.54
C ALA A 290 -3.77 -16.58 25.83
N LEU A 291 -3.93 -16.99 24.57
CA LEU A 291 -5.18 -16.83 23.81
C LEU A 291 -6.36 -17.49 24.51
N ALA A 292 -6.16 -18.59 25.23
CA ALA A 292 -7.20 -19.24 26.03
C ALA A 292 -7.81 -18.35 27.14
N ARG A 293 -7.23 -17.17 27.41
CA ARG A 293 -7.74 -16.17 28.36
C ARG A 293 -8.44 -15.00 27.68
N GLU A 294 -8.37 -14.91 26.36
CA GLU A 294 -9.02 -13.87 25.56
C GLU A 294 -10.47 -14.27 25.24
N ASP A 295 -11.34 -13.28 25.06
CA ASP A 295 -12.74 -13.54 24.70
C ASP A 295 -12.89 -13.64 23.18
N LEU A 296 -12.46 -14.77 22.62
CA LEU A 296 -12.56 -15.03 21.19
C LEU A 296 -13.98 -15.46 20.78
N THR A 297 -14.58 -14.67 19.90
CA THR A 297 -15.84 -15.00 19.22
C THR A 297 -15.70 -16.26 18.35
N ARG A 298 -16.82 -16.84 17.90
CA ARG A 298 -16.81 -17.93 16.91
C ARG A 298 -16.67 -17.40 15.47
N GLN A 299 -15.80 -16.42 15.27
CA GLN A 299 -15.38 -15.90 13.98
C GLN A 299 -13.89 -16.23 13.76
N ILE A 300 -13.38 -15.96 12.56
CA ILE A 300 -11.98 -16.11 12.22
C ILE A 300 -11.20 -14.97 12.83
N HIS A 301 -10.14 -15.31 13.58
CA HIS A 301 -9.24 -14.35 14.20
C HIS A 301 -7.85 -14.42 13.56
N GLY A 302 -7.13 -13.30 13.52
CA GLY A 302 -5.76 -13.21 13.01
C GLY A 302 -4.75 -12.94 14.12
N LEU A 303 -3.72 -13.77 14.22
CA LEU A 303 -2.58 -13.54 15.11
C LEU A 303 -1.33 -13.24 14.28
N ARG A 304 -0.70 -12.09 14.52
CA ARG A 304 0.60 -11.72 13.93
C ARG A 304 1.65 -11.64 15.01
N VAL A 305 2.84 -12.16 14.72
CA VAL A 305 4.06 -11.89 15.49
C VAL A 305 5.10 -11.29 14.53
N TYR A 306 5.67 -10.15 14.89
CA TYR A 306 6.81 -9.55 14.20
C TYR A 306 7.83 -8.98 15.18
N VAL A 307 9.08 -9.40 15.05
CA VAL A 307 10.20 -8.92 15.86
C VAL A 307 11.31 -8.46 14.94
N ALA A 308 11.95 -7.35 15.28
CA ALA A 308 13.16 -6.87 14.62
C ALA A 308 14.18 -6.38 15.66
N ARG A 309 15.43 -6.81 15.54
CA ARG A 309 16.49 -6.55 16.53
C ARG A 309 17.84 -6.27 15.86
N VAL A 310 18.67 -5.47 16.54
CA VAL A 310 20.07 -5.21 16.18
C VAL A 310 20.89 -5.19 17.47
N GLY A 311 21.78 -6.16 17.65
CA GLY A 311 22.42 -6.42 18.94
C GLY A 311 21.36 -6.62 20.03
N GLU A 312 21.55 -5.94 21.16
CA GLU A 312 20.58 -5.94 22.27
C GLU A 312 19.38 -5.00 22.06
N ARG A 313 19.40 -4.15 21.02
CA ARG A 313 18.33 -3.20 20.76
C ARG A 313 17.15 -3.88 20.07
N VAL A 314 15.98 -3.80 20.69
CA VAL A 314 14.70 -4.16 20.06
C VAL A 314 14.23 -2.98 19.21
N LEU A 315 14.12 -3.19 17.89
CA LEU A 315 13.55 -2.21 16.96
C LEU A 315 12.04 -2.33 16.89
N SER A 316 11.53 -3.56 16.89
CA SER A 316 10.10 -3.87 16.92
C SER A 316 9.84 -5.14 17.71
N ASN A 317 8.73 -5.16 18.42
CA ASN A 317 8.20 -6.28 19.19
C ASN A 317 6.67 -6.22 19.10
N GLU A 318 6.17 -6.51 17.91
CA GLU A 318 4.77 -6.42 17.54
C GLU A 318 4.12 -7.80 17.71
N VAL A 319 3.07 -7.87 18.51
CA VAL A 319 2.14 -9.00 18.52
C VAL A 319 0.75 -8.44 18.36
N LEU A 320 0.08 -8.77 17.26
CA LEU A 320 -1.26 -8.27 16.97
C LEU A 320 -2.28 -9.40 17.05
N LEU A 321 -3.40 -9.12 17.68
CA LEU A 321 -4.62 -9.94 17.62
C LEU A 321 -5.68 -9.13 16.86
N ASP A 322 -6.17 -9.67 15.76
CA ASP A 322 -7.12 -9.05 14.84
C ASP A 322 -6.70 -7.67 14.31
N GLY A 323 -5.38 -7.46 14.18
CA GLY A 323 -4.79 -6.22 13.71
C GLY A 323 -4.53 -5.18 14.80
N GLU A 324 -4.91 -5.46 16.05
CA GLU A 324 -4.70 -4.57 17.19
C GLU A 324 -3.55 -5.06 18.09
N PRO A 325 -2.75 -4.17 18.69
CA PRO A 325 -1.69 -4.55 19.64
C PRO A 325 -2.23 -5.40 20.79
N TRP A 326 -1.64 -6.58 20.98
CA TRP A 326 -2.04 -7.52 22.03
C TRP A 326 -0.99 -7.57 23.15
N ALA A 327 -1.24 -6.82 24.22
CA ALA A 327 -0.27 -6.59 25.29
C ALA A 327 0.26 -7.87 25.97
N ALA A 328 -0.59 -8.89 26.17
CA ALA A 328 -0.16 -10.17 26.75
C ALA A 328 0.80 -10.91 25.79
N GLY A 329 0.48 -10.90 24.49
CA GLY A 329 1.36 -11.46 23.47
C GLY A 329 2.69 -10.72 23.35
N GLU A 330 2.68 -9.38 23.39
CA GLU A 330 3.91 -8.58 23.36
C GLU A 330 4.80 -8.84 24.57
N ALA A 331 4.22 -9.05 25.75
CA ALA A 331 4.95 -9.40 26.96
C ALA A 331 5.63 -10.77 26.85
N LEU A 332 4.93 -11.78 26.33
CA LEU A 332 5.50 -13.11 26.05
C LEU A 332 6.62 -13.03 25.02
N CYS A 333 6.40 -12.28 23.94
CA CYS A 333 7.38 -12.08 22.89
C CYS A 333 8.66 -11.39 23.41
N ARG A 334 8.52 -10.44 24.34
CA ARG A 334 9.65 -9.77 25.01
C ARG A 334 10.40 -10.69 25.97
N ALA A 335 9.70 -11.60 26.65
CA ALA A 335 10.28 -12.59 27.55
C ALA A 335 10.92 -13.76 26.80
N HIS A 336 10.59 -13.96 25.52
CA HIS A 336 11.14 -15.03 24.70
C HIS A 336 12.65 -14.88 24.49
N THR A 337 13.36 -16.02 24.49
CA THR A 337 14.81 -16.05 24.27
C THR A 337 15.10 -16.02 22.77
N TRP A 338 15.33 -14.83 22.25
CA TRP A 338 15.68 -14.60 20.85
C TRP A 338 17.18 -14.81 20.58
N PRO A 339 17.56 -15.21 19.35
CA PRO A 339 18.97 -15.27 18.97
C PRO A 339 19.61 -13.87 19.03
N SER A 340 20.88 -13.80 19.42
CA SER A 340 21.65 -12.56 19.41
C SER A 340 22.45 -12.43 18.11
N SER A 341 22.49 -11.22 17.56
CA SER A 341 23.28 -10.86 16.38
C SER A 341 23.51 -9.35 16.37
N GLU A 342 24.75 -8.93 16.12
CA GLU A 342 25.11 -7.51 15.91
C GLU A 342 24.52 -6.93 14.62
N ARG A 343 24.13 -7.78 13.66
CA ARG A 343 23.45 -7.38 12.43
C ARG A 343 21.94 -7.34 12.62
N LEU A 344 21.27 -6.47 11.86
CA LEU A 344 19.82 -6.44 11.78
C LEU A 344 19.28 -7.81 11.36
N TRP A 345 18.34 -8.29 12.14
CA TRP A 345 17.52 -9.43 11.80
C TRP A 345 16.08 -9.19 12.23
N GLY A 346 15.16 -9.91 11.61
CA GLY A 346 13.78 -9.93 12.02
C GLY A 346 13.16 -11.29 11.81
N THR A 347 11.99 -11.49 12.40
CA THR A 347 11.22 -12.71 12.23
C THR A 347 9.73 -12.37 12.22
N ARG A 348 8.96 -13.08 11.39
CA ARG A 348 7.52 -12.88 11.26
C ARG A 348 6.80 -14.22 11.19
N LEU A 349 5.64 -14.28 11.81
CA LEU A 349 4.65 -15.33 11.62
C LEU A 349 3.25 -14.74 11.57
N PHE A 350 2.40 -15.31 10.72
CA PHE A 350 0.97 -15.05 10.69
C PHE A 350 0.20 -16.37 10.86
N VAL A 351 -0.81 -16.33 11.72
CA VAL A 351 -1.69 -17.47 12.01
C VAL A 351 -3.13 -17.01 11.91
N ALA A 352 -3.97 -17.79 11.23
CA ALA A 352 -5.42 -17.60 11.26
C ALA A 352 -6.07 -18.65 12.16
N LEU A 353 -6.88 -18.22 13.11
CA LEU A 353 -7.64 -19.09 14.02
C LEU A 353 -9.04 -19.26 13.44
N VAL A 354 -9.32 -20.43 12.87
CA VAL A 354 -10.63 -20.74 12.26
C VAL A 354 -11.47 -21.57 13.24
N PRO A 355 -12.68 -21.14 13.62
CA PRO A 355 -13.51 -21.91 14.54
C PRO A 355 -13.82 -23.30 13.93
N ALA A 356 -13.56 -24.37 14.68
CA ALA A 356 -14.03 -25.70 14.30
C ALA A 356 -15.57 -25.74 14.26
N ALA A 357 -16.13 -26.54 13.35
CA ALA A 357 -17.57 -26.69 13.17
C ALA A 357 -18.26 -27.31 14.40
#